data_AF-A0A8T7CN83-F1
#
_entry.id   AF-A0A8T7CN83-F1
#
_cell.length_a   1.000
_cell.length_b   1.000
_cell.length_c   1.000
_cell.angle_alpha   90.00
_cell.angle_beta   90.00
_cell.angle_gamma   90.00
#
_symmetry.space_group_name_H-M   'P 1'
#
loop_
_entity.id
_entity.type
_entity.pdbx_description
1 polymer ?
#
loop_
_entity_poly.entity_id
_entity_poly.type
_entity_poly.pdbx_seq_one_letter_code
_entity_poly.pdbx_strand_id
1 'polypeptide(L)'
;MLRRNKNRSTHRGRPGVRAGQATTVYRSRPNTVEGSTVVAAAKHPMVDGNDNGHLYQYEQAVKKSFDAIVPTLRKVSALQHEDDFVGQAQAAAMQQLGYPLPEEILQDAWVEQLDMRSLFAWCVFKNYHRFCDEFFANAPLNNTSSEEFQNFIQGCGFHTLDISPCADGRLAHAIRYVLRLPIDAVRRKSYAGAMFDIDNSIQKWVETEMLRYREGLPNTADSPTRYLKTVAYHFSSVDPSHEGCAAHGSDDAKAAAEGLNRLKAFQEAIENSFCCGASIDLLLLGIDTDTDAIKVHVPDANGKIDLDRFVDAKDVYQQTQHLSAVDGMQRIEQMIRDAQASVSDGMLKLISKLIANNLSQIEYVRSYYGSHYEDIGHAERFIGAGIGFEEVQLRNLTYFAYLDTVEESTADFDVGIKIFSKLNVAHGLPVPIVIRFDYHGQVPGSRERAIEHCQRVSGAVASRYSELAEKGLLHTLLVVRDCNANGQIEILGSSLKAAL
;
A
#
# COMPACT_ATOMS: atom_id res chain seq x y z
N MET A 1 -21.04 41.50 -36.58
CA MET A 1 -21.12 42.98 -36.64
C MET A 1 -20.52 43.53 -35.35
N LEU A 2 -19.26 44.02 -35.33
CA LEU A 2 -18.86 45.45 -35.42
C LEU A 2 -19.50 46.29 -34.29
N ARG A 3 -18.82 46.95 -33.33
CA ARG A 3 -17.57 47.76 -33.24
C ARG A 3 -17.12 47.84 -31.75
N ARG A 4 -15.84 47.81 -31.32
CA ARG A 4 -14.69 48.76 -31.42
C ARG A 4 -14.81 50.09 -30.63
N ASN A 5 -13.92 50.26 -29.63
CA ASN A 5 -13.03 51.42 -29.32
C ASN A 5 -12.12 50.98 -28.15
N LYS A 6 -10.77 50.94 -28.12
CA LYS A 6 -9.59 51.69 -28.63
C LYS A 6 -9.32 53.07 -28.01
N ASN A 7 -8.27 53.14 -27.17
CA ASN A 7 -7.15 54.11 -27.05
C ASN A 7 -6.21 53.55 -25.93
N ARG A 8 -4.90 53.20 -26.07
CA ARG A 8 -3.65 53.84 -26.58
C ARG A 8 -3.47 55.26 -26.04
N SER A 9 -2.36 55.69 -25.42
CA SER A 9 -0.92 55.49 -25.75
C SER A 9 0.02 55.91 -24.58
N THR A 10 1.08 55.16 -24.23
CA THR A 10 2.55 55.37 -24.47
C THR A 10 3.29 56.53 -23.75
N HIS A 11 4.33 56.20 -22.96
CA HIS A 11 5.80 56.43 -23.20
C HIS A 11 6.60 56.34 -21.87
N ARG A 12 7.56 55.40 -21.72
CA ARG A 12 9.02 55.44 -21.99
C ARG A 12 9.85 56.29 -21.02
N GLY A 13 10.82 55.65 -20.34
CA GLY A 13 12.02 56.31 -19.78
C GLY A 13 12.77 55.52 -18.70
N ARG A 14 13.84 54.81 -19.07
CA ARG A 14 15.04 54.45 -18.26
C ARG A 14 16.18 55.39 -18.73
N PRO A 15 17.26 55.71 -17.97
CA PRO A 15 18.24 54.79 -17.33
C PRO A 15 18.77 55.23 -15.92
N GLY A 16 19.25 54.33 -15.03
CA GLY A 16 20.68 53.98 -14.75
C GLY A 16 21.42 55.04 -13.88
N VAL A 17 22.24 54.81 -12.83
CA VAL A 17 23.14 53.72 -12.37
C VAL A 17 23.71 54.03 -10.94
N ARG A 18 24.01 52.97 -10.14
CA ARG A 18 25.01 52.77 -9.03
C ARG A 18 24.88 53.37 -7.60
N ALA A 19 24.83 52.46 -6.61
CA ALA A 19 25.80 52.18 -5.51
C ALA A 19 25.02 51.55 -4.32
N GLY A 20 25.46 50.59 -3.51
CA GLY A 20 26.70 49.83 -3.38
C GLY A 20 26.43 48.52 -2.62
N GLN A 21 27.36 47.57 -2.76
CA GLN A 21 27.34 46.24 -2.17
C GLN A 21 27.66 46.28 -0.68
N ALA A 22 26.95 45.49 0.13
CA ALA A 22 27.40 45.02 1.43
C ALA A 22 27.17 43.50 1.50
N THR A 23 28.27 42.76 1.38
CA THR A 23 28.40 41.32 1.59
C THR A 23 28.46 41.03 3.09
N THR A 24 27.43 40.38 3.64
CA THR A 24 27.49 39.83 5.01
C THR A 24 27.81 38.34 4.93
N VAL A 25 29.05 38.01 5.26
CA VAL A 25 29.56 36.65 5.44
C VAL A 25 29.09 36.14 6.79
N TYR A 26 28.15 35.21 6.83
CA TYR A 26 27.84 34.46 8.06
C TYR A 26 28.88 33.35 8.25
N ARG A 27 29.89 33.63 9.08
CA ARG A 27 30.74 32.62 9.71
C ARG A 27 29.94 31.95 10.84
N SER A 28 29.45 30.74 10.60
CA SER A 28 28.96 29.87 11.67
C SER A 28 30.15 29.36 12.48
N ARG A 29 30.29 29.87 13.71
CA ARG A 29 31.09 29.22 14.77
C ARG A 29 30.22 28.16 15.47
N PRO A 30 30.78 27.04 15.93
CA PRO A 30 30.02 26.00 16.61
C PRO A 30 29.61 26.50 17.99
N ASN A 31 28.31 26.60 18.24
CA ASN A 31 27.79 26.69 19.61
C ASN A 31 27.85 25.29 20.22
N THR A 32 28.72 25.12 21.21
CA THR A 32 28.63 24.06 22.20
C THR A 32 27.29 24.18 22.91
N VAL A 33 26.36 23.26 22.61
CA VAL A 33 25.10 23.11 23.34
C VAL A 33 25.41 22.35 24.61
N GLU A 34 25.38 23.05 25.75
CA GLU A 34 25.30 22.43 27.06
C GLU A 34 24.03 21.57 27.13
N GLY A 35 24.20 20.36 27.66
CA GLY A 35 23.24 19.27 27.61
C GLY A 35 21.83 19.68 28.06
N SER A 36 20.94 19.85 27.08
CA SER A 36 19.52 19.64 27.29
C SER A 36 19.34 18.14 27.49
N THR A 37 19.06 17.72 28.72
CA THR A 37 18.55 16.38 28.99
C THR A 37 17.28 16.20 28.18
N VAL A 38 17.42 15.53 27.02
CA VAL A 38 16.29 14.93 26.33
C VAL A 38 15.67 13.99 27.34
N VAL A 39 14.57 14.41 27.97
CA VAL A 39 13.72 13.50 28.73
C VAL A 39 13.31 12.45 27.71
N ALA A 40 13.88 11.24 27.82
CA ALA A 40 13.45 10.13 27.01
C ALA A 40 11.93 10.03 27.20
N ALA A 41 11.16 10.37 26.16
CA ALA A 41 9.72 10.30 26.24
C ALA A 41 9.38 8.87 26.67
N ALA A 42 8.66 8.74 27.78
CA ALA A 42 8.25 7.42 28.25
C ALA A 42 7.43 6.77 27.13
N LYS A 43 7.89 5.61 26.66
CA LYS A 43 7.21 4.86 25.60
C LYS A 43 5.79 4.52 26.05
N HIS A 44 4.82 4.63 25.15
CA HIS A 44 3.43 4.34 25.47
C HIS A 44 3.28 2.89 26.01
N PRO A 45 2.69 2.66 27.20
CA PRO A 45 2.78 1.37 27.92
C PRO A 45 2.17 0.15 27.20
N MET A 46 1.30 0.38 26.21
CA MET A 46 0.67 -0.66 25.39
C MET A 46 1.41 -0.96 24.08
N VAL A 47 2.54 -0.32 23.82
CA VAL A 47 3.27 -0.48 22.55
C VAL A 47 4.19 -1.68 22.58
N ASP A 48 4.15 -2.47 21.50
CA ASP A 48 5.18 -3.47 21.21
C ASP A 48 6.38 -2.81 20.51
N GLY A 49 7.35 -2.40 21.32
CA GLY A 49 8.58 -1.78 20.81
C GLY A 49 9.49 -2.73 20.04
N ASN A 50 9.42 -4.04 20.30
CA ASN A 50 10.23 -5.03 19.60
C ASN A 50 9.68 -5.26 18.19
N ASP A 51 8.36 -5.41 18.07
CA ASP A 51 7.70 -5.53 16.77
C ASP A 51 7.93 -4.27 15.91
N ASN A 52 7.87 -3.08 16.52
CA ASN A 52 8.21 -1.83 15.83
C ASN A 52 9.64 -1.82 15.28
N GLY A 53 10.62 -2.26 16.08
CA GLY A 53 12.01 -2.36 15.65
C GLY A 53 12.19 -3.32 14.47
N HIS A 54 11.52 -4.47 14.53
CA HIS A 54 11.55 -5.47 13.47
C HIS A 54 10.93 -4.97 12.16
N LEU A 55 9.71 -4.41 12.24
CA LEU A 55 9.03 -3.80 11.09
C LEU A 55 9.81 -2.65 10.47
N TYR A 56 10.51 -1.85 11.29
CA TYR A 56 11.36 -0.77 10.79
C TYR A 56 12.56 -1.31 10.03
N GLN A 57 13.24 -2.32 10.57
CA GLN A 57 14.38 -2.95 9.90
C GLN A 57 13.97 -3.55 8.55
N TYR A 58 12.83 -4.25 8.50
CA TYR A 58 12.30 -4.81 7.27
C TYR A 58 11.95 -3.71 6.24
N GLU A 59 11.21 -2.68 6.64
CA GLU A 59 10.86 -1.57 5.75
C GLU A 59 12.12 -0.89 5.18
N GLN A 60 13.10 -0.61 6.03
CA GLN A 60 14.33 0.05 5.62
C GLN A 60 15.16 -0.84 4.68
N ALA A 61 15.25 -2.14 4.95
CA ALA A 61 15.98 -3.07 4.09
C ALA A 61 15.39 -3.10 2.68
N VAL A 62 14.06 -3.25 2.59
CA VAL A 62 13.37 -3.32 1.29
C VAL A 62 13.45 -1.98 0.56
N LYS A 63 13.04 -0.86 1.19
CA LYS A 63 13.03 0.45 0.52
C LYS A 63 14.43 0.89 0.07
N LYS A 64 15.46 0.69 0.90
CA LYS A 64 16.85 1.01 0.52
C LYS A 64 17.33 0.23 -0.70
N SER A 65 16.88 -1.02 -0.88
CA SER A 65 17.28 -1.80 -2.05
C SER A 65 16.76 -1.18 -3.36
N PHE A 66 15.52 -0.68 -3.39
CA PHE A 66 14.96 0.03 -4.54
C PHE A 66 15.56 1.43 -4.69
N ASP A 67 15.72 2.17 -3.59
CA ASP A 67 16.24 3.53 -3.63
C ASP A 67 17.72 3.58 -4.07
N ALA A 68 18.46 2.47 -3.92
CA ALA A 68 19.83 2.31 -4.41
C ALA A 68 19.94 2.20 -5.95
N ILE A 69 18.85 1.89 -6.67
CA ILE A 69 18.87 1.71 -8.13
C ILE A 69 19.33 2.99 -8.82
N VAL A 70 18.67 4.11 -8.60
CA VAL A 70 18.96 5.37 -9.33
C VAL A 70 20.40 5.85 -9.10
N PRO A 71 20.93 5.94 -7.85
CA PRO A 71 22.33 6.28 -7.61
C PRO A 71 23.31 5.32 -8.30
N THR A 72 23.04 4.01 -8.27
CA THR A 72 23.88 3.00 -8.93
C THR A 72 23.92 3.24 -10.44
N LEU A 73 22.75 3.41 -11.06
CA LEU A 73 22.66 3.61 -12.50
C LEU A 73 23.28 4.94 -12.95
N ARG A 74 23.21 6.00 -12.13
CA ARG A 74 23.96 7.24 -12.39
C ARG A 74 25.47 7.00 -12.40
N LYS A 75 25.99 6.19 -11.47
CA LYS A 75 27.41 5.81 -11.44
C LYS A 75 27.77 4.99 -12.68
N VAL A 76 26.95 4.02 -13.07
CA VAL A 76 27.16 3.20 -14.28
C VAL A 76 27.16 4.08 -15.53
N SER A 77 26.19 4.99 -15.67
CA SER A 77 26.13 5.93 -16.80
C SER A 77 27.38 6.80 -16.92
N ALA A 78 27.99 7.20 -15.80
CA ALA A 78 29.24 7.98 -15.82
C ALA A 78 30.46 7.18 -16.31
N LEU A 79 30.41 5.85 -16.26
CA LEU A 79 31.51 4.96 -16.66
C LEU A 79 31.43 4.50 -18.12
N GLN A 80 30.36 4.85 -18.85
CA GLN A 80 30.05 4.30 -20.19
C GLN A 80 31.20 4.41 -21.21
N HIS A 81 32.08 5.40 -21.06
CA HIS A 81 33.16 5.67 -22.00
C HIS A 81 34.54 5.19 -21.54
N GLU A 82 34.62 4.43 -20.46
CA GLU A 82 35.86 3.85 -19.94
C GLU A 82 36.21 2.53 -20.65
N ASP A 83 37.51 2.22 -20.78
CA ASP A 83 38.00 1.03 -21.52
C ASP A 83 37.48 -0.31 -20.96
N ASP A 84 37.23 -0.38 -19.65
CA ASP A 84 36.62 -1.54 -18.96
C ASP A 84 35.24 -1.18 -18.39
N PHE A 85 34.40 -0.53 -19.20
CA PHE A 85 33.06 -0.14 -18.79
C PHE A 85 32.25 -1.31 -18.20
N VAL A 86 32.22 -2.45 -18.90
CA VAL A 86 31.41 -3.62 -18.47
C VAL A 86 31.89 -4.14 -17.12
N GLY A 87 33.19 -4.35 -16.92
CA GLY A 87 33.74 -4.82 -15.66
C GLY A 87 33.47 -3.86 -14.51
N GLN A 88 33.66 -2.56 -14.73
CA GLN A 88 33.40 -1.53 -13.71
C GLN A 88 31.91 -1.37 -13.38
N ALA A 89 31.02 -1.47 -14.37
CA ALA A 89 29.58 -1.43 -14.18
C ALA A 89 29.09 -2.64 -13.36
N GLN A 90 29.58 -3.83 -13.67
CA GLN A 90 29.26 -5.05 -12.91
C GLN A 90 29.76 -4.98 -11.47
N ALA A 91 30.98 -4.50 -11.26
CA ALA A 91 31.52 -4.31 -9.92
C ALA A 91 30.70 -3.30 -9.09
N ALA A 92 30.27 -2.19 -9.71
CA ALA A 92 29.42 -1.20 -9.06
C ALA A 92 28.05 -1.78 -8.68
N ALA A 93 27.43 -2.55 -9.57
CA ALA A 93 26.13 -3.18 -9.33
C ALA A 93 26.21 -4.28 -8.25
N MET A 94 27.23 -5.14 -8.28
CA MET A 94 27.44 -6.13 -7.22
C MET A 94 27.65 -5.47 -5.85
N GLN A 95 28.39 -4.36 -5.79
CA GLN A 95 28.63 -3.65 -4.54
C GLN A 95 27.37 -2.97 -3.98
N GLN A 96 26.55 -2.36 -4.84
CA GLN A 96 25.45 -1.48 -4.41
C GLN A 96 24.08 -2.16 -4.43
N LEU A 97 23.85 -3.07 -5.37
CA LEU A 97 22.57 -3.78 -5.56
C LEU A 97 22.66 -5.26 -5.16
N GLY A 98 23.86 -5.85 -5.13
CA GLY A 98 24.07 -7.24 -4.76
C GLY A 98 23.77 -8.25 -5.88
N TYR A 99 23.68 -7.79 -7.13
CA TYR A 99 23.55 -8.64 -8.32
C TYR A 99 24.23 -7.99 -9.53
N PRO A 100 24.61 -8.79 -10.55
CA PRO A 100 25.10 -8.26 -11.81
C PRO A 100 23.95 -7.64 -12.63
N LEU A 101 24.30 -6.67 -13.48
CA LEU A 101 23.42 -6.10 -14.49
C LEU A 101 23.37 -6.98 -15.75
N PRO A 102 22.34 -6.87 -16.60
CA PRO A 102 22.24 -7.63 -17.84
C PRO A 102 23.38 -7.27 -18.79
N GLU A 103 24.25 -8.25 -19.05
CA GLU A 103 25.50 -8.05 -19.79
C GLU A 103 25.25 -7.56 -21.22
N GLU A 104 24.20 -8.06 -21.89
CA GLU A 104 23.79 -7.62 -23.23
C GLU A 104 23.53 -6.11 -23.32
N ILE A 105 22.88 -5.51 -22.32
CA ILE A 105 22.63 -4.05 -22.29
C ILE A 105 23.93 -3.27 -22.12
N LEU A 106 24.88 -3.80 -21.34
CA LEU A 106 26.17 -3.17 -21.11
C LEU A 106 27.08 -3.29 -22.34
N GLN A 107 27.08 -4.45 -23.01
CA GLN A 107 27.91 -4.69 -24.19
C GLN A 107 27.46 -3.88 -25.40
N ASP A 108 26.18 -3.55 -25.53
CA ASP A 108 25.67 -2.75 -26.65
C ASP A 108 25.88 -1.24 -26.45
N ALA A 109 26.29 -0.80 -25.26
CA ALA A 109 26.41 0.62 -24.87
C ALA A 109 27.51 1.42 -25.60
N TRP A 110 28.35 0.76 -26.43
CA TRP A 110 29.30 1.45 -27.31
C TRP A 110 28.72 1.65 -28.73
N VAL A 111 27.74 0.84 -29.14
CA VAL A 111 27.06 0.94 -30.44
C VAL A 111 26.01 2.05 -30.39
N GLU A 112 25.23 2.05 -29.31
CA GLU A 112 24.21 3.06 -29.00
C GLU A 112 24.48 3.66 -27.62
N GLN A 113 23.78 4.73 -27.23
CA GLN A 113 23.85 5.20 -25.84
C GLN A 113 23.29 4.12 -24.90
N LEU A 114 23.89 3.95 -23.71
CA LEU A 114 23.42 3.00 -22.69
C LEU A 114 21.90 3.13 -22.47
N ASP A 115 21.17 2.02 -22.63
CA ASP A 115 19.72 1.98 -22.46
C ASP A 115 19.34 2.03 -20.97
N MET A 116 19.37 3.24 -20.43
CA MET A 116 19.05 3.53 -19.03
C MET A 116 17.61 3.20 -18.67
N ARG A 117 16.68 3.22 -19.63
CA ARG A 117 15.26 2.94 -19.37
C ARG A 117 15.08 1.45 -19.13
N SER A 118 15.56 0.62 -20.05
CA SER A 118 15.53 -0.83 -19.88
C SER A 118 16.31 -1.27 -18.64
N LEU A 119 17.48 -0.69 -18.40
CA LEU A 119 18.31 -1.02 -17.23
C LEU A 119 17.64 -0.69 -15.90
N PHE A 120 16.97 0.48 -15.82
CA PHE A 120 16.18 0.84 -14.63
C PHE A 120 15.03 -0.13 -14.38
N ALA A 121 14.21 -0.41 -15.39
CA ALA A 121 13.09 -1.32 -15.24
C ALA A 121 13.56 -2.75 -14.88
N TRP A 122 14.67 -3.20 -15.49
CA TRP A 122 15.29 -4.48 -15.15
C TRP A 122 15.69 -4.56 -13.68
N CYS A 123 16.38 -3.53 -13.15
CA CYS A 123 16.75 -3.49 -11.73
C CYS A 123 15.53 -3.50 -10.79
N VAL A 124 14.46 -2.77 -11.15
CA VAL A 124 13.22 -2.76 -10.36
C VAL A 124 12.59 -4.17 -10.34
N PHE A 125 12.51 -4.83 -11.49
CA PHE A 125 11.98 -6.20 -11.59
C PHE A 125 12.87 -7.21 -10.87
N LYS A 126 14.20 -7.06 -10.93
CA LYS A 126 15.14 -7.93 -10.21
C LYS A 126 15.02 -7.78 -8.70
N ASN A 127 14.89 -6.53 -8.22
CA ASN A 127 14.62 -6.26 -6.81
C ASN A 127 13.28 -6.85 -6.37
N TYR A 128 12.23 -6.68 -7.16
CA TYR A 128 10.92 -7.26 -6.88
C TYR A 128 11.00 -8.80 -6.76
N HIS A 129 11.70 -9.45 -7.69
CA HIS A 129 11.89 -10.91 -7.65
C HIS A 129 12.60 -11.36 -6.37
N ARG A 130 13.75 -10.75 -6.04
CA ARG A 130 14.50 -11.05 -4.81
C ARG A 130 13.67 -10.80 -3.55
N PHE A 131 12.92 -9.71 -3.54
CA PHE A 131 12.03 -9.35 -2.45
C PHE A 131 10.94 -10.43 -2.23
N CYS A 132 10.34 -10.94 -3.31
CA CYS A 132 9.38 -12.04 -3.22
C CYS A 132 10.04 -13.31 -2.68
N ASP A 133 11.19 -13.70 -3.24
CA ASP A 133 11.93 -14.89 -2.79
C ASP A 133 12.24 -14.82 -1.28
N GLU A 134 12.77 -13.68 -0.82
CA GLU A 134 13.09 -13.46 0.59
C GLU A 134 11.85 -13.47 1.48
N PHE A 135 10.75 -12.87 1.02
CA PHE A 135 9.49 -12.82 1.75
C PHE A 135 8.91 -14.23 1.97
N PHE A 136 8.79 -15.00 0.91
CA PHE A 136 8.15 -16.31 0.99
C PHE A 136 9.06 -17.39 1.58
N ALA A 137 10.38 -17.28 1.43
CA ALA A 137 11.32 -18.21 2.04
C ALA A 137 11.45 -18.03 3.56
N ASN A 138 11.38 -16.78 4.04
CA ASN A 138 11.69 -16.46 5.44
C ASN A 138 10.48 -16.00 6.27
N ALA A 139 9.35 -15.73 5.62
CA ALA A 139 8.15 -15.16 6.23
C ALA A 139 8.45 -14.02 7.22
N PRO A 140 9.20 -12.98 6.78
CA PRO A 140 9.81 -11.99 7.67
C PRO A 140 8.78 -11.14 8.40
N LEU A 141 7.50 -11.18 8.01
CA LEU A 141 6.43 -10.42 8.63
C LEU A 141 5.55 -11.23 9.59
N ASN A 142 5.83 -12.51 9.83
CA ASN A 142 5.02 -13.31 10.74
C ASN A 142 5.21 -12.84 12.20
N ASN A 143 4.11 -12.64 12.92
CA ASN A 143 4.11 -12.19 14.32
C ASN A 143 3.28 -13.09 15.23
N THR A 144 2.01 -13.31 14.89
CA THR A 144 1.04 -14.14 15.61
C THR A 144 0.71 -15.33 14.72
N SER A 145 0.51 -16.51 15.34
CA SER A 145 0.09 -17.67 14.56
C SER A 145 -1.29 -17.44 13.94
N SER A 146 -1.48 -17.84 12.69
CA SER A 146 -2.76 -17.73 11.99
C SER A 146 -3.87 -18.47 12.74
N GLU A 147 -3.55 -19.59 13.39
CA GLU A 147 -4.47 -20.35 14.22
C GLU A 147 -4.92 -19.58 15.47
N GLU A 148 -4.00 -18.94 16.20
CA GLU A 148 -4.35 -18.13 17.37
C GLU A 148 -5.25 -16.95 16.99
N PHE A 149 -4.95 -16.27 15.88
CA PHE A 149 -5.79 -15.19 15.40
C PHE A 149 -7.16 -15.70 14.92
N GLN A 150 -7.20 -16.84 14.23
CA GLN A 150 -8.45 -17.47 13.80
C GLN A 150 -9.32 -17.84 15.00
N ASN A 151 -8.75 -18.37 16.08
CA ASN A 151 -9.46 -18.64 17.33
C ASN A 151 -9.97 -17.36 17.99
N PHE A 152 -9.17 -16.29 17.97
CA PHE A 152 -9.58 -14.99 18.50
C PHE A 152 -10.79 -14.41 17.75
N ILE A 153 -10.78 -14.38 16.41
CA ILE A 153 -11.91 -13.81 15.65
C ILE A 153 -13.17 -14.67 15.77
N GLN A 154 -13.03 -16.00 15.87
CA GLN A 154 -14.17 -16.87 16.16
C GLN A 154 -14.77 -16.61 17.55
N GLY A 155 -13.92 -16.37 18.55
CA GLY A 155 -14.34 -15.91 19.88
C GLY A 155 -15.00 -14.52 19.86
N CYS A 156 -14.79 -13.74 18.79
CA CYS A 156 -15.48 -12.47 18.52
C CYS A 156 -16.76 -12.65 17.69
N GLY A 157 -17.11 -13.88 17.29
CA GLY A 157 -18.29 -14.16 16.46
C GLY A 157 -18.03 -14.11 14.95
N PHE A 158 -16.78 -14.17 14.50
CA PHE A 158 -16.44 -14.09 13.07
C PHE A 158 -15.65 -15.32 12.61
N HIS A 159 -16.03 -15.91 11.48
CA HIS A 159 -15.26 -17.00 10.87
C HIS A 159 -14.30 -16.51 9.78
N THR A 160 -14.44 -15.28 9.30
CA THR A 160 -13.53 -14.68 8.31
C THR A 160 -13.49 -13.17 8.49
N LEU A 161 -12.29 -12.60 8.32
CA LEU A 161 -12.07 -11.16 8.25
C LEU A 161 -11.58 -10.79 6.85
N ASP A 162 -12.41 -10.06 6.10
CA ASP A 162 -12.10 -9.57 4.75
C ASP A 162 -12.00 -8.05 4.75
N ILE A 163 -10.81 -7.53 4.46
CA ILE A 163 -10.51 -6.09 4.51
C ILE A 163 -10.25 -5.58 3.10
N SER A 164 -11.00 -4.56 2.71
CA SER A 164 -10.81 -3.82 1.47
C SER A 164 -10.36 -2.38 1.70
N PRO A 165 -9.04 -2.12 1.67
CA PRO A 165 -8.50 -0.77 1.70
C PRO A 165 -8.58 -0.08 0.33
N CYS A 166 -8.32 1.23 0.30
CA CYS A 166 -8.00 1.93 -0.93
C CYS A 166 -6.73 1.35 -1.61
N ALA A 167 -6.67 1.41 -2.93
CA ALA A 167 -5.51 1.08 -3.76
C ALA A 167 -4.30 2.02 -3.58
N ASP A 168 -4.48 3.14 -2.88
CA ASP A 168 -3.42 4.08 -2.53
C ASP A 168 -2.21 3.35 -1.92
N GLY A 169 -1.01 3.60 -2.43
CA GLY A 169 0.22 2.92 -2.01
C GLY A 169 0.55 3.14 -0.52
N ARG A 170 0.01 4.20 0.09
CA ARG A 170 0.13 4.44 1.53
C ARG A 170 -0.64 3.42 2.37
N LEU A 171 -1.64 2.74 1.79
CA LEU A 171 -2.43 1.68 2.46
C LEU A 171 -1.94 0.26 2.13
N ALA A 172 -0.85 0.10 1.38
CA ALA A 172 -0.26 -1.21 1.08
C ALA A 172 0.04 -2.01 2.36
N HIS A 173 0.48 -1.33 3.42
CA HIS A 173 0.85 -1.94 4.69
C HIS A 173 -0.29 -2.07 5.72
N ALA A 174 -1.55 -1.83 5.33
CA ALA A 174 -2.66 -1.68 6.28
C ALA A 174 -2.82 -2.89 7.22
N ILE A 175 -2.58 -4.10 6.72
CA ILE A 175 -2.76 -5.33 7.50
C ILE A 175 -1.66 -5.48 8.53
N ARG A 176 -0.40 -5.51 8.08
CA ARG A 176 0.72 -5.86 8.96
C ARG A 176 1.23 -4.71 9.83
N TYR A 177 1.15 -3.47 9.35
CA TYR A 177 1.65 -2.28 10.07
C TYR A 177 0.52 -1.58 10.82
N VAL A 178 -0.51 -1.11 10.11
CA VAL A 178 -1.57 -0.29 10.71
C VAL A 178 -2.41 -1.07 11.72
N LEU A 179 -2.83 -2.29 11.35
CA LEU A 179 -3.73 -3.12 12.16
C LEU A 179 -3.01 -4.23 12.96
N ARG A 180 -1.71 -4.47 12.68
CA ARG A 180 -0.88 -5.54 13.27
C ARG A 180 -1.51 -6.93 13.20
N LEU A 181 -2.20 -7.21 12.09
CA LEU A 181 -2.85 -8.49 11.86
C LEU A 181 -1.91 -9.47 11.14
N PRO A 182 -2.02 -10.78 11.40
CA PRO A 182 -1.28 -11.80 10.67
C PRO A 182 -1.79 -11.86 9.23
N ILE A 183 -0.85 -11.69 8.29
CA ILE A 183 -1.12 -11.59 6.85
C ILE A 183 -1.84 -12.81 6.29
N ASP A 184 -1.50 -14.01 6.77
CA ASP A 184 -2.02 -15.28 6.23
C ASP A 184 -3.43 -15.61 6.75
N ALA A 185 -3.92 -14.89 7.76
CA ALA A 185 -5.24 -15.12 8.36
C ALA A 185 -6.28 -14.05 7.99
N VAL A 186 -5.88 -13.02 7.24
CA VAL A 186 -6.75 -11.92 6.84
C VAL A 186 -6.78 -11.81 5.33
N ARG A 187 -7.98 -11.80 4.76
CA ARG A 187 -8.12 -11.53 3.34
C ARG A 187 -7.95 -10.02 3.11
N ARG A 188 -7.04 -9.65 2.21
CA ARG A 188 -6.83 -8.27 1.76
C ARG A 188 -7.08 -8.15 0.26
N LYS A 189 -8.00 -7.27 -0.15
CA LYS A 189 -8.14 -6.86 -1.56
C LYS A 189 -8.39 -5.35 -1.68
N SER A 190 -7.45 -4.63 -2.29
CA SER A 190 -7.49 -3.18 -2.44
C SER A 190 -8.13 -2.74 -3.75
N TYR A 191 -8.88 -1.64 -3.73
CA TYR A 191 -9.55 -1.07 -4.91
C TYR A 191 -9.47 0.46 -4.85
N ALA A 192 -9.47 1.17 -5.97
CA ALA A 192 -9.49 2.64 -5.90
C ALA A 192 -10.70 3.13 -5.10
N GLY A 193 -10.47 4.03 -4.15
CA GLY A 193 -11.50 4.52 -3.24
C GLY A 193 -12.11 3.47 -2.31
N ALA A 194 -11.48 2.30 -2.17
CA ALA A 194 -12.02 1.13 -1.49
C ALA A 194 -13.34 0.60 -2.09
N MET A 195 -13.59 0.87 -3.36
CA MET A 195 -14.80 0.47 -4.09
C MET A 195 -14.71 -0.98 -4.57
N PHE A 196 -14.68 -1.92 -3.62
CA PHE A 196 -14.48 -3.35 -3.89
C PHE A 196 -15.56 -3.98 -4.77
N ASP A 197 -15.20 -4.95 -5.60
CA ASP A 197 -16.18 -5.70 -6.40
C ASP A 197 -17.11 -6.54 -5.51
N ILE A 198 -18.42 -6.27 -5.60
CA ILE A 198 -19.46 -6.95 -4.82
C ILE A 198 -19.61 -8.40 -5.27
N ASP A 199 -19.65 -8.67 -6.57
CA ASP A 199 -19.84 -10.01 -7.12
C ASP A 199 -18.64 -10.91 -6.77
N ASN A 200 -17.43 -10.35 -6.87
CA ASN A 200 -16.22 -11.05 -6.40
C ASN A 200 -16.26 -11.36 -4.90
N SER A 201 -16.83 -10.45 -4.10
CA SER A 201 -16.97 -10.63 -2.65
C SER A 201 -18.05 -11.66 -2.31
N ILE A 202 -19.15 -11.71 -3.08
CA ILE A 202 -20.18 -12.77 -2.97
C ILE A 202 -19.56 -14.14 -3.26
N GLN A 203 -18.79 -14.27 -4.35
CA GLN A 203 -18.12 -15.54 -4.67
C GLN A 203 -17.23 -16.00 -3.52
N LYS A 204 -16.49 -15.09 -2.89
CA LYS A 204 -15.66 -15.46 -1.74
C LYS A 204 -16.50 -15.87 -0.52
N TRP A 205 -17.58 -15.16 -0.24
CA TRP A 205 -18.49 -15.54 0.85
C TRP A 205 -19.06 -16.95 0.61
N VAL A 206 -19.50 -17.26 -0.62
CA VAL A 206 -20.00 -18.59 -1.00
C VAL A 206 -18.93 -19.65 -0.81
N GLU A 207 -17.70 -19.40 -1.24
CA GLU A 207 -16.58 -20.32 -1.06
C GLU A 207 -16.32 -20.60 0.43
N THR A 208 -16.26 -19.55 1.25
CA THR A 208 -16.07 -19.67 2.70
C THR A 208 -17.20 -20.45 3.37
N GLU A 209 -18.47 -20.12 3.08
CA GLU A 209 -19.62 -20.84 3.65
C GLU A 209 -19.65 -22.30 3.19
N MET A 210 -19.35 -22.57 1.90
CA MET A 210 -19.29 -23.93 1.39
C MET A 210 -18.21 -24.77 2.10
N LEU A 211 -17.06 -24.19 2.43
CA LEU A 211 -16.02 -24.85 3.23
C LEU A 211 -16.51 -25.15 4.65
N ARG A 212 -17.22 -24.23 5.30
CA ARG A 212 -17.82 -24.46 6.64
C ARG A 212 -18.82 -25.62 6.62
N TYR A 213 -19.64 -25.72 5.58
CA TYR A 213 -20.60 -26.81 5.42
C TYR A 213 -19.95 -28.16 5.11
N ARG A 214 -18.95 -28.17 4.22
CA ARG A 214 -18.36 -29.43 3.71
C ARG A 214 -17.24 -29.98 4.57
N GLU A 215 -16.44 -29.09 5.17
CA GLU A 215 -15.18 -29.44 5.82
C GLU A 215 -15.11 -28.94 7.26
N GLY A 216 -16.09 -28.13 7.71
CA GLY A 216 -16.08 -27.56 9.04
C GLY A 216 -14.93 -26.59 9.27
N LEU A 217 -14.43 -25.97 8.19
CA LEU A 217 -13.31 -25.04 8.23
C LEU A 217 -13.79 -23.60 7.94
N PRO A 218 -13.33 -22.60 8.72
CA PRO A 218 -12.54 -22.74 9.95
C PRO A 218 -13.38 -23.19 11.17
N ASN A 219 -14.70 -23.29 11.01
CA ASN A 219 -15.63 -23.94 11.92
C ASN A 219 -16.82 -24.52 11.15
N THR A 220 -17.68 -25.25 11.86
CA THR A 220 -18.89 -25.80 11.27
C THR A 220 -19.93 -24.71 10.97
N ALA A 221 -20.76 -24.94 9.95
CA ALA A 221 -21.78 -23.98 9.53
C ALA A 221 -22.82 -23.63 10.62
N ASP A 222 -23.07 -24.53 11.58
CA ASP A 222 -23.95 -24.32 12.73
C ASP A 222 -23.33 -23.45 13.84
N SER A 223 -22.02 -23.17 13.78
CA SER A 223 -21.37 -22.24 14.69
C SER A 223 -21.92 -20.82 14.52
N PRO A 224 -22.25 -20.09 15.60
CA PRO A 224 -22.90 -18.77 15.54
C PRO A 224 -21.89 -17.66 15.20
N THR A 225 -21.32 -17.75 14.00
CA THR A 225 -20.30 -16.81 13.49
C THR A 225 -20.70 -16.25 12.13
N ARG A 226 -20.26 -15.04 11.82
CA ARG A 226 -20.50 -14.38 10.53
C ARG A 226 -19.22 -14.06 9.78
N TYR A 227 -19.39 -13.82 8.48
CA TYR A 227 -18.37 -13.22 7.65
C TYR A 227 -18.29 -11.73 7.99
N LEU A 228 -17.10 -11.22 8.31
CA LEU A 228 -16.90 -9.80 8.59
C LEU A 228 -16.26 -9.11 7.39
N LYS A 229 -17.01 -8.20 6.77
CA LYS A 229 -16.47 -7.31 5.72
C LYS A 229 -16.07 -5.97 6.33
N THR A 230 -14.82 -5.59 6.08
CA THR A 230 -14.26 -4.31 6.51
C THR A 230 -13.87 -3.45 5.30
N VAL A 231 -14.25 -2.18 5.29
CA VAL A 231 -13.70 -1.17 4.37
C VAL A 231 -12.74 -0.27 5.14
N ALA A 232 -11.57 0.00 4.55
CA ALA A 232 -10.63 1.00 5.05
C ALA A 232 -10.50 2.16 4.05
N TYR A 233 -11.25 3.24 4.30
CA TYR A 233 -11.04 4.51 3.60
C TYR A 233 -9.84 5.23 4.21
N HIS A 234 -9.36 6.28 3.53
CA HIS A 234 -8.24 7.05 4.04
C HIS A 234 -8.41 8.55 3.82
N PHE A 235 -7.65 9.30 4.61
CA PHE A 235 -7.60 10.75 4.62
C PHE A 235 -6.20 11.22 5.02
N SER A 236 -5.90 12.49 4.79
CA SER A 236 -4.69 13.14 5.32
C SER A 236 -5.12 14.18 6.35
N SER A 237 -4.58 14.10 7.56
CA SER A 237 -4.81 15.13 8.59
C SER A 237 -3.98 16.40 8.39
N VAL A 238 -2.87 16.32 7.64
CA VAL A 238 -1.95 17.42 7.37
C VAL A 238 -2.42 18.25 6.15
N ASP A 239 -2.85 17.59 5.07
CA ASP A 239 -3.41 18.27 3.88
C ASP A 239 -4.70 17.59 3.37
N PRO A 240 -5.82 17.75 4.10
CA PRO A 240 -7.08 17.07 3.77
C PRO A 240 -7.60 17.41 2.37
N SER A 241 -7.33 18.60 1.87
CA SER A 241 -7.85 19.07 0.57
C SER A 241 -7.11 18.54 -0.65
N HIS A 242 -5.92 17.97 -0.48
CA HIS A 242 -5.10 17.53 -1.62
C HIS A 242 -4.55 16.10 -1.48
N GLU A 243 -4.25 15.65 -0.26
CA GLU A 243 -3.54 14.39 0.00
C GLU A 243 -4.45 13.31 0.62
N GLY A 244 -5.77 13.53 0.58
CA GLY A 244 -6.79 12.53 0.89
C GLY A 244 -7.01 11.54 -0.26
N CYS A 245 -8.18 10.88 -0.27
CA CYS A 245 -8.47 9.89 -1.30
C CYS A 245 -8.75 10.52 -2.67
N ALA A 246 -7.84 10.34 -3.64
CA ALA A 246 -7.98 10.90 -4.98
C ALA A 246 -9.25 10.43 -5.73
N ALA A 247 -9.65 9.16 -5.54
CA ALA A 247 -10.87 8.61 -6.14
C ALA A 247 -12.14 9.33 -5.68
N HIS A 248 -12.09 9.91 -4.48
CA HIS A 248 -13.19 10.66 -3.87
C HIS A 248 -12.96 12.17 -3.89
N GLY A 249 -11.95 12.64 -4.63
CA GLY A 249 -11.64 14.07 -4.77
C GLY A 249 -11.06 14.71 -3.51
N SER A 250 -10.36 13.94 -2.67
CA SER A 250 -9.84 14.39 -1.37
C SER A 250 -10.94 14.89 -0.42
N ASP A 251 -12.13 14.27 -0.49
CA ASP A 251 -13.24 14.53 0.43
C ASP A 251 -13.40 13.33 1.38
N ASP A 252 -12.99 13.53 2.63
CA ASP A 252 -12.99 12.50 3.67
C ASP A 252 -14.39 12.00 3.99
N ALA A 253 -15.38 12.90 4.03
CA ALA A 253 -16.76 12.57 4.34
C ALA A 253 -17.35 11.73 3.21
N LYS A 254 -17.07 12.11 1.96
CA LYS A 254 -17.46 11.31 0.79
C LYS A 254 -16.78 9.95 0.78
N ALA A 255 -15.48 9.87 1.07
CA ALA A 255 -14.75 8.60 1.12
C ALA A 255 -15.34 7.64 2.17
N ALA A 256 -15.67 8.15 3.36
CA ALA A 256 -16.32 7.37 4.42
C ALA A 256 -17.74 6.93 4.02
N ALA A 257 -18.53 7.84 3.44
CA ALA A 257 -19.90 7.56 3.01
C ALA A 257 -19.97 6.52 1.88
N GLU A 258 -19.13 6.64 0.86
CA GLU A 258 -19.08 5.68 -0.25
C GLU A 258 -18.57 4.31 0.23
N GLY A 259 -17.59 4.28 1.14
CA GLY A 259 -17.14 3.05 1.79
C GLY A 259 -18.28 2.34 2.55
N LEU A 260 -19.07 3.10 3.32
CA LEU A 260 -20.23 2.57 4.04
C LEU A 260 -21.33 2.09 3.08
N ASN A 261 -21.61 2.85 2.02
CA ASN A 261 -22.60 2.47 1.01
C ASN A 261 -22.19 1.17 0.33
N ARG A 262 -20.90 1.00 0.03
CA ARG A 262 -20.38 -0.23 -0.59
C ARG A 262 -20.50 -1.44 0.35
N LEU A 263 -20.21 -1.28 1.64
CA LEU A 263 -20.43 -2.31 2.66
C LEU A 263 -21.91 -2.75 2.72
N LYS A 264 -22.83 -1.78 2.77
CA LYS A 264 -24.27 -2.04 2.80
C LYS A 264 -24.75 -2.75 1.54
N ALA A 265 -24.28 -2.33 0.36
CA ALA A 265 -24.65 -2.96 -0.90
C ALA A 265 -24.21 -4.44 -0.95
N PHE A 266 -23.05 -4.78 -0.37
CA PHE A 266 -22.63 -6.18 -0.27
C PHE A 266 -23.50 -6.98 0.71
N GLN A 267 -23.82 -6.43 1.89
CA GLN A 267 -24.72 -7.07 2.83
C GLN A 267 -26.10 -7.32 2.21
N GLU A 268 -26.68 -6.31 1.57
CA GLU A 268 -27.95 -6.41 0.85
C GLU A 268 -27.89 -7.48 -0.25
N ALA A 269 -26.78 -7.57 -0.99
CA ALA A 269 -26.62 -8.59 -2.02
C ALA A 269 -26.62 -10.01 -1.43
N ILE A 270 -25.99 -10.24 -0.27
CA ILE A 270 -26.06 -11.53 0.43
C ILE A 270 -27.48 -11.82 0.91
N GLU A 271 -28.11 -10.86 1.60
CA GLU A 271 -29.44 -11.02 2.19
C GLU A 271 -30.54 -11.27 1.15
N ASN A 272 -30.41 -10.67 -0.04
CA ASN A 272 -31.37 -10.83 -1.13
C ASN A 272 -31.11 -12.08 -2.00
N SER A 273 -29.85 -12.51 -2.12
CA SER A 273 -29.48 -13.62 -3.01
C SER A 273 -29.54 -14.98 -2.34
N PHE A 274 -29.42 -15.04 -1.01
CA PHE A 274 -29.37 -16.29 -0.24
C PHE A 274 -30.50 -16.33 0.79
N CYS A 275 -31.19 -17.47 0.88
CA CYS A 275 -32.36 -17.62 1.75
C CYS A 275 -32.00 -17.62 3.25
N CYS A 276 -33.04 -17.83 4.07
CA CYS A 276 -32.87 -18.45 5.38
C CYS A 276 -32.09 -17.58 6.39
N GLY A 277 -32.09 -16.25 6.19
CA GLY A 277 -31.43 -15.30 7.08
C GLY A 277 -29.93 -15.16 6.85
N ALA A 278 -29.42 -15.54 5.67
CA ALA A 278 -28.04 -15.28 5.31
C ALA A 278 -27.71 -13.78 5.42
N SER A 279 -26.63 -13.44 6.11
CA SER A 279 -26.17 -12.07 6.29
C SER A 279 -24.69 -12.06 6.71
N ILE A 280 -24.10 -10.87 6.76
CA ILE A 280 -22.70 -10.60 7.12
C ILE A 280 -22.64 -9.45 8.11
N ASP A 281 -21.55 -9.34 8.86
CA ASP A 281 -21.29 -8.18 9.70
C ASP A 281 -20.34 -7.20 8.98
N LEU A 282 -20.45 -5.91 9.33
CA LEU A 282 -19.76 -4.81 8.67
C LEU A 282 -18.87 -4.03 9.66
N LEU A 283 -17.73 -3.56 9.18
CA LEU A 283 -16.86 -2.64 9.92
C LEU A 283 -16.30 -1.56 8.96
N LEU A 284 -16.27 -0.30 9.39
CA LEU A 284 -15.70 0.79 8.62
C LEU A 284 -14.55 1.42 9.40
N LEU A 285 -13.40 1.54 8.73
CA LEU A 285 -12.17 2.13 9.26
C LEU A 285 -11.77 3.33 8.40
N GLY A 286 -11.37 4.43 9.03
CA GLY A 286 -10.63 5.51 8.40
C GLY A 286 -9.17 5.43 8.78
N ILE A 287 -8.25 5.53 7.83
CA ILE A 287 -6.80 5.57 8.09
C ILE A 287 -6.27 6.97 7.76
N ASP A 288 -5.65 7.63 8.73
CA ASP A 288 -4.89 8.86 8.51
C ASP A 288 -3.53 8.51 7.91
N THR A 289 -3.30 8.80 6.64
CA THR A 289 -2.06 8.42 5.93
C THR A 289 -0.82 9.16 6.40
N ASP A 290 -0.98 10.20 7.22
CA ASP A 290 0.14 10.99 7.75
C ASP A 290 0.72 10.36 9.00
N THR A 291 -0.10 9.69 9.80
CA THR A 291 0.30 9.13 11.10
C THR A 291 -0.04 7.65 11.27
N ASP A 292 -0.67 7.04 10.26
CA ASP A 292 -1.26 5.71 10.29
C ASP A 292 -2.26 5.47 11.44
N ALA A 293 -2.83 6.54 12.00
CA ALA A 293 -3.82 6.40 13.05
C ALA A 293 -5.17 5.99 12.46
N ILE A 294 -5.89 5.10 13.14
CA ILE A 294 -7.21 4.66 12.69
C ILE A 294 -8.34 5.40 13.40
N LYS A 295 -9.42 5.67 12.64
CA LYS A 295 -10.77 5.93 13.15
C LYS A 295 -11.62 4.69 12.95
N VAL A 296 -12.21 4.16 14.01
CA VAL A 296 -13.08 2.98 13.94
C VAL A 296 -14.53 3.43 14.14
N HIS A 297 -15.36 3.28 13.11
CA HIS A 297 -16.80 3.56 13.20
C HIS A 297 -17.51 2.38 13.85
N VAL A 298 -18.07 2.58 15.04
CA VAL A 298 -18.50 1.50 15.94
C VAL A 298 -19.94 1.06 15.60
N PRO A 299 -20.15 -0.18 15.13
CA PRO A 299 -21.49 -0.68 14.83
C PRO A 299 -22.35 -0.83 16.11
N ASP A 300 -23.66 -0.62 15.97
CA ASP A 300 -24.62 -0.90 17.04
C ASP A 300 -24.93 -2.41 17.16
N ALA A 301 -25.85 -2.78 18.07
CA ALA A 301 -26.24 -4.17 18.29
C ALA A 301 -26.82 -4.88 17.05
N ASN A 302 -27.32 -4.11 16.08
CA ASN A 302 -27.88 -4.60 14.82
C ASN A 302 -26.87 -4.51 13.65
N GLY A 303 -25.62 -4.15 13.93
CA GLY A 303 -24.58 -3.97 12.92
C GLY A 303 -24.69 -2.65 12.14
N LYS A 304 -25.55 -1.72 12.55
CA LYS A 304 -25.69 -0.43 11.86
C LYS A 304 -24.51 0.48 12.22
N ILE A 305 -23.87 1.02 11.19
CA ILE A 305 -22.80 2.01 11.30
C ILE A 305 -23.38 3.42 11.11
N ASP A 306 -23.04 4.31 12.03
CA ASP A 306 -23.28 5.75 11.99
C ASP A 306 -21.92 6.45 11.88
N LEU A 307 -21.75 7.31 10.86
CA LEU A 307 -20.45 7.94 10.55
C LEU A 307 -20.00 8.92 11.63
N ASP A 308 -20.91 9.39 12.48
CA ASP A 308 -20.61 10.28 13.60
C ASP A 308 -20.25 9.52 14.88
N ARG A 309 -20.36 8.18 14.89
CA ARG A 309 -20.05 7.32 16.03
C ARG A 309 -18.78 6.54 15.79
N PHE A 310 -17.66 7.19 16.03
CA PHE A 310 -16.34 6.58 15.89
C PHE A 310 -15.46 6.79 17.12
N VAL A 311 -14.43 5.96 17.22
CA VAL A 311 -13.31 6.15 18.15
C VAL A 311 -12.06 6.46 17.33
N ASP A 312 -11.38 7.56 17.65
CA ASP A 312 -10.10 7.94 17.05
C ASP A 312 -8.93 7.40 17.89
N ALA A 313 -8.07 6.60 17.27
CA ALA A 313 -6.93 6.01 17.94
C ALA A 313 -5.89 7.06 18.41
N LYS A 314 -5.84 8.27 17.82
CA LYS A 314 -5.02 9.37 18.35
C LYS A 314 -5.50 9.83 19.72
N ASP A 315 -6.81 9.97 19.88
CA ASP A 315 -7.42 10.37 21.15
C ASP A 315 -7.22 9.28 22.21
N VAL A 316 -7.36 8.02 21.81
CA VAL A 316 -7.04 6.88 22.67
C VAL A 316 -5.59 6.95 23.12
N TYR A 317 -4.63 7.05 22.18
CA TYR A 317 -3.20 7.12 22.47
C TYR A 317 -2.89 8.20 23.52
N GLN A 318 -3.45 9.40 23.36
CA GLN A 318 -3.23 10.51 24.30
C GLN A 318 -3.81 10.23 25.69
N GLN A 319 -4.95 9.55 25.78
CA GLN A 319 -5.61 9.25 27.04
C GLN A 319 -5.02 8.03 27.76
N THR A 320 -4.36 7.13 27.04
CA THR A 320 -3.77 5.90 27.60
C THR A 320 -2.27 5.97 27.82
N GLN A 321 -1.56 7.00 27.34
CA GLN A 321 -0.10 7.12 27.44
C GLN A 321 0.48 7.11 28.86
N HIS A 322 -0.34 7.40 29.88
CA HIS A 322 0.07 7.38 31.29
C HIS A 322 -0.60 6.28 32.12
N LEU A 323 -1.36 5.40 31.47
CA LEU A 323 -2.06 4.29 32.10
C LEU A 323 -1.22 3.01 32.02
N SER A 324 -1.45 2.08 32.97
CA SER A 324 -0.92 0.72 32.80
C SER A 324 -1.55 0.06 31.57
N ALA A 325 -0.95 -1.01 31.02
CA ALA A 325 -1.55 -1.70 29.88
C ALA A 325 -2.96 -2.25 30.19
N VAL A 326 -3.21 -2.67 31.43
CA VAL A 326 -4.53 -3.15 31.89
C VAL A 326 -5.53 -2.00 31.93
N ASP A 327 -5.19 -0.89 32.57
CA ASP A 327 -6.06 0.29 32.67
C ASP A 327 -6.28 0.93 31.30
N GLY A 328 -5.28 0.89 30.43
CA GLY A 328 -5.35 1.33 29.04
C GLY A 328 -6.35 0.52 28.23
N MET A 329 -6.33 -0.82 28.32
CA MET A 329 -7.34 -1.67 27.68
C MET A 329 -8.76 -1.38 28.20
N GLN A 330 -8.92 -1.20 29.52
CA GLN A 330 -10.20 -0.81 30.10
C GLN A 330 -10.66 0.56 29.56
N ARG A 331 -9.74 1.52 29.41
CA ARG A 331 -10.06 2.83 28.85
C ARG A 331 -10.50 2.73 27.38
N ILE A 332 -9.84 1.90 26.58
CA ILE A 332 -10.23 1.62 25.19
C ILE A 332 -11.68 1.10 25.14
N GLU A 333 -11.99 0.07 25.92
CA GLU A 333 -13.34 -0.49 25.95
C GLU A 333 -14.38 0.54 26.38
N GLN A 334 -14.06 1.37 27.38
CA GLN A 334 -14.95 2.45 27.81
C GLN A 334 -15.18 3.47 26.69
N MET A 335 -14.13 3.90 25.97
CA MET A 335 -14.26 4.85 24.87
C MET A 335 -15.11 4.29 23.72
N ILE A 336 -15.00 3.00 23.43
CA ILE A 336 -15.85 2.33 22.42
C ILE A 336 -17.31 2.31 22.88
N ARG A 337 -17.57 1.97 24.15
CA ARG A 337 -18.94 1.97 24.70
C ARG A 337 -19.52 3.38 24.86
N ASP A 338 -18.69 4.39 25.09
CA ASP A 338 -19.11 5.80 25.11
C ASP A 338 -19.57 6.26 23.72
N ALA A 339 -18.86 5.85 22.65
CA ALA A 339 -19.27 6.11 21.27
C ALA A 339 -20.53 5.33 20.86
N GLN A 340 -20.62 4.05 21.27
CA GLN A 340 -21.73 3.17 20.97
C GLN A 340 -22.00 2.17 22.10
N ALA A 341 -22.92 2.52 23.00
CA ALA A 341 -23.25 1.71 24.18
C ALA A 341 -23.81 0.33 23.82
N SER A 342 -24.43 0.19 22.65
CA SER A 342 -25.06 -1.06 22.20
C SER A 342 -24.15 -1.98 21.37
N VAL A 343 -22.86 -1.67 21.24
CA VAL A 343 -21.90 -2.52 20.52
C VAL A 343 -21.93 -3.95 21.08
N SER A 344 -21.91 -4.96 20.19
CA SER A 344 -21.87 -6.36 20.61
C SER A 344 -20.53 -6.69 21.28
N ASP A 345 -20.51 -7.63 22.22
CA ASP A 345 -19.29 -7.97 22.96
C ASP A 345 -18.17 -8.52 22.03
N GLY A 346 -18.55 -9.25 20.98
CA GLY A 346 -17.61 -9.74 19.98
C GLY A 346 -16.97 -8.62 19.16
N MET A 347 -17.79 -7.67 18.68
CA MET A 347 -17.30 -6.51 17.94
C MET A 347 -16.45 -5.59 18.83
N LEU A 348 -16.85 -5.39 20.09
CA LEU A 348 -16.06 -4.65 21.08
C LEU A 348 -14.67 -5.26 21.25
N LYS A 349 -14.57 -6.58 21.45
CA LYS A 349 -13.27 -7.26 21.61
C LYS A 349 -12.38 -7.07 20.38
N LEU A 350 -12.94 -7.20 19.19
CA LEU A 350 -12.19 -7.00 17.94
C LEU A 350 -11.70 -5.55 17.83
N ILE A 351 -12.59 -4.56 17.99
CA ILE A 351 -12.24 -3.14 17.89
C ILE A 351 -11.19 -2.78 18.93
N SER A 352 -11.33 -3.25 20.18
CA SER A 352 -10.34 -3.04 21.23
C SER A 352 -8.95 -3.56 20.84
N LYS A 353 -8.87 -4.75 20.23
CA LYS A 353 -7.61 -5.30 19.73
C LYS A 353 -7.03 -4.47 18.58
N LEU A 354 -7.85 -4.05 17.61
CA LEU A 354 -7.41 -3.23 16.49
C LEU A 354 -6.86 -1.87 16.94
N ILE A 355 -7.55 -1.20 17.88
CA ILE A 355 -7.10 0.06 18.44
C ILE A 355 -5.80 -0.13 19.23
N ALA A 356 -5.74 -1.12 20.13
CA ALA A 356 -4.53 -1.41 20.90
C ALA A 356 -3.32 -1.70 20.00
N ASN A 357 -3.52 -2.50 18.95
CA ASN A 357 -2.53 -2.74 17.91
C ASN A 357 -2.08 -1.45 17.22
N ASN A 358 -3.01 -0.57 16.85
CA ASN A 358 -2.72 0.67 16.17
C ASN A 358 -1.91 1.67 17.03
N LEU A 359 -2.01 1.61 18.37
CA LEU A 359 -1.15 2.42 19.24
C LEU A 359 0.34 2.14 19.00
N SER A 360 0.71 0.89 18.68
CA SER A 360 2.07 0.53 18.28
C SER A 360 2.47 1.17 16.95
N GLN A 361 1.53 1.31 16.00
CA GLN A 361 1.79 1.99 14.74
C GLN A 361 1.91 3.51 14.89
N ILE A 362 1.08 4.12 15.72
CA ILE A 362 1.22 5.56 16.05
C ILE A 362 2.60 5.80 16.67
N GLU A 363 3.04 4.96 17.61
CA GLU A 363 4.38 5.05 18.20
C GLU A 363 5.49 4.77 17.18
N TYR A 364 5.26 3.88 16.23
CA TYR A 364 6.20 3.59 15.13
C TYR A 364 6.47 4.85 14.31
N VAL A 365 5.42 5.54 13.85
CA VAL A 365 5.57 6.80 13.11
C VAL A 365 6.29 7.85 13.96
N ARG A 366 5.87 7.99 15.23
CA ARG A 366 6.49 8.92 16.19
C ARG A 366 7.98 8.68 16.41
N SER A 367 8.37 7.41 16.51
CA SER A 367 9.74 7.01 16.82
C SER A 367 10.69 7.15 15.63
N TYR A 368 10.22 6.89 14.41
CA TYR A 368 11.08 6.79 13.23
C TYR A 368 10.92 7.94 12.23
N TYR A 369 9.78 8.63 12.25
CA TYR A 369 9.43 9.69 11.29
C TYR A 369 9.01 11.00 11.97
N GLY A 370 8.87 11.03 13.30
CA GLY A 370 8.45 12.22 14.04
C GLY A 370 6.93 12.37 14.09
N SER A 371 6.39 13.59 14.04
CA SER A 371 4.95 13.81 14.25
C SER A 371 4.04 13.18 13.16
N HIS A 372 4.57 12.99 11.96
CA HIS A 372 3.92 12.37 10.80
C HIS A 372 5.01 11.97 9.78
N TYR A 373 4.65 11.19 8.76
CA TYR A 373 5.55 10.88 7.63
C TYR A 373 6.02 12.15 6.91
N GLU A 374 7.29 12.16 6.47
CA GLU A 374 7.83 13.24 5.63
C GLU A 374 7.29 13.16 4.19
N ASP A 375 7.08 11.95 3.68
CA ASP A 375 6.47 11.66 2.38
C ASP A 375 4.94 11.62 2.51
N ILE A 376 4.33 12.80 2.50
CA ILE A 376 2.88 12.99 2.65
C ILE A 376 2.11 12.35 1.48
N GLY A 377 2.64 12.45 0.25
CA GLY A 377 2.03 11.93 -0.96
C GLY A 377 2.57 10.59 -1.47
N HIS A 378 2.43 10.39 -2.78
CA HIS A 378 2.84 9.19 -3.51
C HIS A 378 4.36 9.08 -3.70
N ALA A 379 4.92 7.91 -3.44
CA ALA A 379 6.34 7.60 -3.64
C ALA A 379 6.59 6.14 -4.06
N GLU A 380 5.64 5.54 -4.77
CA GLU A 380 5.65 4.14 -5.20
C GLU A 380 6.80 3.84 -6.18
N ARG A 381 7.37 2.64 -6.09
CA ARG A 381 8.51 2.19 -6.91
C ARG A 381 8.07 1.47 -8.17
N PHE A 382 6.91 0.81 -8.14
CA PHE A 382 6.28 0.14 -9.28
C PHE A 382 4.76 0.04 -9.14
N ILE A 383 4.09 -0.32 -10.23
CA ILE A 383 2.65 -0.64 -10.25
C ILE A 383 2.50 -2.16 -10.16
N GLY A 384 1.70 -2.64 -9.22
CA GLY A 384 1.24 -4.03 -9.15
C GLY A 384 -0.14 -4.17 -9.77
N ALA A 385 -0.30 -5.05 -10.74
CA ALA A 385 -1.53 -5.26 -11.49
C ALA A 385 -1.96 -6.72 -11.43
N GLY A 386 -3.26 -6.96 -11.22
CA GLY A 386 -3.82 -8.30 -11.07
C GLY A 386 -4.08 -8.64 -9.60
N ILE A 387 -3.81 -9.89 -9.21
CA ILE A 387 -4.21 -10.46 -7.91
C ILE A 387 -3.03 -11.12 -7.20
N GLY A 388 -3.06 -11.18 -5.86
CA GLY A 388 -2.16 -12.04 -5.08
C GLY A 388 -0.90 -11.42 -4.48
N PHE A 389 -0.76 -10.09 -4.45
CA PHE A 389 0.42 -9.40 -3.89
C PHE A 389 0.46 -9.38 -2.34
N GLU A 390 0.47 -10.56 -1.72
CA GLU A 390 0.52 -10.74 -0.26
C GLU A 390 1.81 -10.21 0.36
N GLU A 391 2.92 -10.34 -0.37
CA GLU A 391 4.27 -9.92 0.03
C GLU A 391 4.41 -8.40 0.19
N VAL A 392 3.60 -7.63 -0.53
CA VAL A 392 3.72 -6.18 -0.56
C VAL A 392 2.92 -5.56 0.58
N GLN A 393 3.56 -5.50 1.75
CA GLN A 393 2.99 -4.94 2.98
C GLN A 393 3.72 -3.65 3.41
N LEU A 394 4.11 -2.79 2.45
CA LEU A 394 4.95 -1.61 2.73
C LEU A 394 4.37 -0.32 2.15
N ARG A 395 4.29 0.73 2.99
CA ARG A 395 3.86 2.08 2.61
C ARG A 395 4.67 2.58 1.42
N ASN A 396 4.00 3.08 0.39
CA ASN A 396 4.64 3.71 -0.77
C ASN A 396 5.66 2.80 -1.48
N LEU A 397 5.55 1.47 -1.37
CA LEU A 397 6.36 0.57 -2.22
C LEU A 397 5.69 0.38 -3.58
N THR A 398 4.38 0.17 -3.61
CA THR A 398 3.63 -0.24 -4.80
C THR A 398 2.27 0.42 -4.85
N TYR A 399 1.87 0.86 -6.04
CA TYR A 399 0.50 1.25 -6.33
C TYR A 399 -0.26 0.03 -6.89
N PHE A 400 -1.44 -0.27 -6.37
CA PHE A 400 -2.19 -1.47 -6.75
C PHE A 400 -3.36 -1.19 -7.70
N ALA A 401 -3.37 -1.83 -8.86
CA ALA A 401 -4.54 -1.93 -9.71
C ALA A 401 -5.07 -3.37 -9.64
N TYR A 402 -5.99 -3.63 -8.69
CA TYR A 402 -6.61 -4.94 -8.57
C TYR A 402 -7.59 -5.15 -9.72
N LEU A 403 -7.37 -6.21 -10.49
CA LEU A 403 -8.23 -6.53 -11.62
C LEU A 403 -8.20 -7.99 -12.01
N ASP A 404 -9.33 -8.43 -12.56
CA ASP A 404 -9.34 -9.56 -13.47
C ASP A 404 -9.04 -9.02 -14.88
N THR A 405 -9.85 -8.16 -15.50
CA THR A 405 -9.50 -7.57 -16.81
C THR A 405 -9.11 -6.09 -16.75
N VAL A 406 -8.30 -5.60 -17.71
CA VAL A 406 -7.92 -4.17 -17.79
C VAL A 406 -9.15 -3.29 -18.04
N GLU A 407 -10.11 -3.81 -18.79
CA GLU A 407 -11.38 -3.19 -19.11
C GLU A 407 -12.24 -2.95 -17.86
N GLU A 408 -12.22 -3.87 -16.89
CA GLU A 408 -12.97 -3.75 -15.63
C GLU A 408 -12.36 -2.75 -14.64
N SER A 409 -11.03 -2.53 -14.68
CA SER A 409 -10.32 -1.63 -13.77
C SER A 409 -9.50 -0.55 -14.47
N THR A 410 -10.00 -0.05 -15.61
CA THR A 410 -9.28 0.95 -16.42
C THR A 410 -9.01 2.25 -15.63
N ALA A 411 -9.95 2.68 -14.79
CA ALA A 411 -9.81 3.87 -13.97
C ALA A 411 -8.64 3.75 -12.98
N ASP A 412 -8.46 2.58 -12.37
CA ASP A 412 -7.39 2.32 -11.41
C ASP A 412 -6.02 2.39 -12.07
N PHE A 413 -5.92 1.86 -13.30
CA PHE A 413 -4.70 1.92 -14.11
C PHE A 413 -4.35 3.36 -14.53
N ASP A 414 -5.34 4.14 -14.97
CA ASP A 414 -5.12 5.53 -15.39
C ASP A 414 -4.58 6.39 -14.22
N VAL A 415 -5.08 6.17 -13.01
CA VAL A 415 -4.58 6.82 -11.80
C VAL A 415 -3.11 6.44 -11.54
N GLY A 416 -2.77 5.15 -11.61
CA GLY A 416 -1.39 4.68 -11.46
C GLY A 416 -0.44 5.30 -12.50
N ILE A 417 -0.82 5.30 -13.78
CA ILE A 417 -0.01 5.93 -14.84
C ILE A 417 0.15 7.43 -14.61
N LYS A 418 -0.88 8.13 -14.13
CA LYS A 418 -0.80 9.57 -13.80
C LYS A 418 0.19 9.84 -12.65
N ILE A 419 0.22 8.98 -11.63
CA ILE A 419 1.19 9.06 -10.53
C ILE A 419 2.61 8.88 -11.08
N PHE A 420 2.86 7.79 -11.82
CA PHE A 420 4.18 7.49 -12.36
C PHE A 420 4.64 8.42 -13.49
N SER A 421 3.70 9.13 -14.14
CA SER A 421 4.04 10.20 -15.08
C SER A 421 4.79 11.34 -14.39
N LYS A 422 4.46 11.62 -13.12
CA LYS A 422 5.16 12.61 -12.29
C LYS A 422 6.42 12.03 -11.65
N LEU A 423 6.33 10.82 -11.08
CA LEU A 423 7.44 10.20 -10.35
C LEU A 423 8.60 9.77 -11.25
N ASN A 424 8.29 9.23 -12.44
CA ASN A 424 9.28 8.58 -13.30
C ASN A 424 9.40 9.29 -14.66
N VAL A 425 8.30 9.38 -15.41
CA VAL A 425 8.34 9.82 -16.82
C VAL A 425 8.85 11.25 -16.96
N ALA A 426 8.44 12.15 -16.06
CA ALA A 426 8.93 13.54 -16.01
C ALA A 426 10.45 13.65 -15.83
N HIS A 427 11.09 12.59 -15.33
CA HIS A 427 12.54 12.49 -15.12
C HIS A 427 13.22 11.54 -16.13
N GLY A 428 12.49 11.08 -17.16
CA GLY A 428 13.00 10.21 -18.21
C GLY A 428 13.12 8.73 -17.83
N LEU A 429 12.60 8.33 -16.66
CA LEU A 429 12.53 6.94 -16.21
C LEU A 429 11.22 6.28 -16.67
N PRO A 430 11.22 4.97 -16.96
CA PRO A 430 10.00 4.28 -17.37
C PRO A 430 9.07 4.00 -16.18
N VAL A 431 7.84 3.62 -16.48
CA VAL A 431 6.86 3.06 -15.55
C VAL A 431 7.03 1.54 -15.49
N PRO A 432 7.55 0.97 -14.38
CA PRO A 432 7.62 -0.47 -14.20
C PRO A 432 6.29 -1.02 -13.69
N ILE A 433 5.75 -2.03 -14.37
CA ILE A 433 4.49 -2.68 -14.04
C ILE A 433 4.73 -4.16 -13.83
N VAL A 434 4.34 -4.70 -12.67
CA VAL A 434 4.32 -6.14 -12.40
C VAL A 434 2.89 -6.62 -12.57
N ILE A 435 2.66 -7.51 -13.54
CA ILE A 435 1.38 -8.16 -13.80
C ILE A 435 1.44 -9.55 -13.20
N ARG A 436 0.56 -9.82 -12.23
CA ARG A 436 0.56 -11.08 -11.50
C ARG A 436 -0.84 -11.69 -11.37
N PHE A 437 -0.90 -12.99 -11.61
CA PHE A 437 -2.08 -13.80 -11.30
C PHE A 437 -1.68 -15.05 -10.52
N ASP A 438 -2.41 -15.30 -9.44
CA ASP A 438 -2.25 -16.51 -8.67
C ASP A 438 -3.13 -17.64 -9.24
N TYR A 439 -2.69 -18.87 -9.08
CA TYR A 439 -3.43 -20.07 -9.48
C TYR A 439 -3.38 -21.13 -8.38
N HIS A 440 -4.26 -22.12 -8.48
CA HIS A 440 -4.26 -23.28 -7.62
C HIS A 440 -3.71 -24.48 -8.37
N GLY A 441 -2.52 -24.98 -8.01
CA GLY A 441 -1.85 -26.08 -8.70
C GLY A 441 -2.62 -27.40 -8.68
N GLN A 442 -3.56 -27.55 -7.75
CA GLN A 442 -4.45 -28.72 -7.66
C GLN A 442 -5.57 -28.71 -8.69
N VAL A 443 -5.84 -27.58 -9.35
CA VAL A 443 -6.92 -27.44 -10.33
C VAL A 443 -6.35 -27.60 -11.75
N PRO A 444 -6.77 -28.64 -12.52
CA PRO A 444 -6.27 -28.84 -13.88
C PRO A 444 -6.48 -27.61 -14.78
N GLY A 445 -5.43 -27.25 -15.52
CA GLY A 445 -5.43 -26.11 -16.44
C GLY A 445 -5.36 -24.72 -15.76
N SER A 446 -5.28 -24.65 -14.42
CA SER A 446 -5.35 -23.38 -13.68
C SER A 446 -4.14 -22.49 -13.93
N ARG A 447 -2.94 -23.11 -13.99
CA ARG A 447 -1.71 -22.42 -14.33
C ARG A 447 -1.76 -21.83 -15.74
N GLU A 448 -2.21 -22.62 -16.72
CA GLU A 448 -2.33 -22.18 -18.12
C GLU A 448 -3.29 -21.00 -18.24
N ARG A 449 -4.44 -21.06 -17.56
CA ARG A 449 -5.40 -19.94 -17.52
C ARG A 449 -4.79 -18.69 -16.89
N ALA A 450 -4.02 -18.80 -15.81
CA ALA A 450 -3.34 -17.67 -15.19
C ALA A 450 -2.27 -17.05 -16.12
N ILE A 451 -1.53 -17.89 -16.87
CA ILE A 451 -0.57 -17.42 -17.89
C ILE A 451 -1.28 -16.66 -19.00
N GLU A 452 -2.35 -17.22 -19.56
CA GLU A 452 -3.16 -16.56 -20.59
C GLU A 452 -3.72 -15.22 -20.08
N HIS A 453 -4.06 -15.15 -18.78
CA HIS A 453 -4.53 -13.94 -18.13
C HIS A 453 -3.45 -12.87 -18.06
N CYS A 454 -2.25 -13.21 -17.57
CA CYS A 454 -1.09 -12.32 -17.57
C CYS A 454 -0.81 -11.74 -18.96
N GLN A 455 -0.84 -12.60 -19.99
CA GLN A 455 -0.61 -12.19 -21.38
C GLN A 455 -1.69 -11.24 -21.90
N ARG A 456 -2.96 -11.51 -21.60
CA ARG A 456 -4.08 -10.65 -22.00
C ARG A 456 -3.97 -9.26 -21.37
N VAL A 457 -3.70 -9.20 -20.07
CA VAL A 457 -3.52 -7.93 -19.34
C VAL A 457 -2.31 -7.17 -19.90
N SER A 458 -1.19 -7.86 -20.13
CA SER A 458 0.00 -7.25 -20.73
C SER A 458 -0.28 -6.64 -22.11
N GLY A 459 -0.97 -7.38 -22.99
CA GLY A 459 -1.37 -6.90 -24.30
C GLY A 459 -2.30 -5.68 -24.22
N ALA A 460 -3.28 -5.69 -23.30
CA ALA A 460 -4.19 -4.56 -23.08
C ALA A 460 -3.46 -3.31 -22.55
N VAL A 461 -2.53 -3.47 -21.59
CA VAL A 461 -1.68 -2.38 -21.10
C VAL A 461 -0.84 -1.79 -22.22
N ALA A 462 -0.15 -2.63 -23.00
CA ALA A 462 0.68 -2.19 -24.12
C ALA A 462 -0.14 -1.46 -25.20
N SER A 463 -1.36 -1.94 -25.50
CA SER A 463 -2.24 -1.30 -26.47
C SER A 463 -2.81 0.03 -25.98
N ARG A 464 -3.19 0.14 -24.70
CA ARG A 464 -3.76 1.37 -24.13
C ARG A 464 -2.72 2.48 -24.00
N TYR A 465 -1.51 2.11 -23.61
CA TYR A 465 -0.40 3.04 -23.38
C TYR A 465 0.70 2.89 -24.43
N SER A 466 0.31 2.68 -25.69
CA SER A 466 1.23 2.40 -26.80
C SER A 466 2.31 3.48 -26.94
N GLU A 467 1.95 4.75 -26.76
CA GLU A 467 2.92 5.85 -26.83
C GLU A 467 4.03 5.72 -25.77
N LEU A 468 3.71 5.27 -24.55
CA LEU A 468 4.72 5.04 -23.52
C LEU A 468 5.54 3.79 -23.83
N ALA A 469 4.90 2.71 -24.27
CA ALA A 469 5.55 1.45 -24.59
C ALA A 469 6.53 1.60 -25.77
N GLU A 470 6.11 2.24 -26.87
CA GLU A 470 6.94 2.49 -28.06
C GLU A 470 8.15 3.38 -27.75
N LYS A 471 8.02 4.28 -26.78
CA LYS A 471 9.12 5.13 -26.30
C LYS A 471 10.02 4.43 -25.27
N GLY A 472 9.74 3.18 -24.89
CA GLY A 472 10.46 2.50 -23.80
C GLY A 472 10.27 3.17 -22.44
N LEU A 473 9.15 3.88 -22.25
CA LEU A 473 8.77 4.54 -20.99
C LEU A 473 7.76 3.73 -20.17
N LEU A 474 7.45 2.51 -20.61
CA LEU A 474 6.62 1.56 -19.88
C LEU A 474 7.16 0.17 -20.10
N HIS A 475 7.34 -0.59 -19.02
CA HIS A 475 7.76 -1.98 -19.09
C HIS A 475 6.91 -2.84 -18.18
N THR A 476 6.65 -4.08 -18.60
CA THR A 476 5.85 -5.06 -17.88
C THR A 476 6.67 -6.30 -17.51
N LEU A 477 6.52 -6.80 -16.29
CA LEU A 477 6.95 -8.12 -15.84
C LEU A 477 5.71 -9.01 -15.64
N LEU A 478 5.72 -10.22 -16.21
CA LEU A 478 4.61 -11.17 -16.08
C LEU A 478 5.00 -12.26 -15.09
N VAL A 479 4.14 -12.48 -14.10
CA VAL A 479 4.40 -13.35 -12.96
C VAL A 479 3.17 -14.20 -12.66
N VAL A 480 3.35 -15.45 -12.27
CA VAL A 480 2.28 -16.26 -11.66
C VAL A 480 2.75 -16.88 -10.35
N ARG A 481 1.84 -17.27 -9.47
CA ARG A 481 2.17 -17.99 -8.23
C ARG A 481 1.17 -19.10 -7.97
N ASP A 482 1.64 -20.26 -7.54
CA ASP A 482 0.78 -21.30 -6.98
C ASP A 482 0.42 -20.95 -5.52
N CYS A 483 -0.86 -20.78 -5.22
CA CYS A 483 -1.34 -20.57 -3.85
C CYS A 483 -1.13 -21.80 -2.94
N ASN A 484 -0.93 -23.00 -3.52
CA ASN A 484 -0.87 -24.25 -2.77
C ASN A 484 0.56 -24.75 -2.49
N ALA A 485 1.54 -24.34 -3.28
CA ALA A 485 2.95 -24.69 -3.07
C ALA A 485 3.63 -23.50 -2.41
N ASN A 486 4.39 -23.70 -1.32
CA ASN A 486 5.04 -22.65 -0.50
C ASN A 486 5.91 -21.65 -1.30
N GLY A 487 5.27 -20.74 -2.03
CA GLY A 487 5.61 -19.33 -2.05
C GLY A 487 6.63 -18.84 -3.08
N GLN A 488 7.06 -19.59 -4.08
CA GLN A 488 7.88 -18.95 -5.13
C GLN A 488 7.03 -18.43 -6.27
N ILE A 489 7.32 -17.20 -6.67
CA ILE A 489 6.75 -16.62 -7.87
C ILE A 489 7.44 -17.21 -9.10
N GLU A 490 6.68 -17.43 -10.15
CA GLU A 490 7.18 -17.88 -11.43
C GLU A 490 7.19 -16.69 -12.41
N ILE A 491 8.38 -16.30 -12.87
CA ILE A 491 8.52 -15.30 -13.92
C ILE A 491 8.23 -15.95 -15.28
N LEU A 492 7.20 -15.45 -15.97
CA LEU A 492 6.82 -15.89 -17.30
C LEU A 492 7.60 -15.19 -18.41
N GLY A 493 8.01 -13.94 -18.15
CA GLY A 493 8.71 -13.08 -19.10
C GLY A 493 8.50 -11.61 -18.80
N SER A 494 9.10 -10.74 -19.62
CA SER A 494 8.92 -9.30 -19.51
C SER A 494 8.90 -8.64 -20.89
N SER A 495 8.54 -7.36 -20.94
CA SER A 495 8.66 -6.55 -22.16
C SER A 495 10.12 -6.14 -22.47
N LEU A 496 11.06 -6.43 -21.57
CA LEU A 496 12.48 -6.13 -21.77
C LEU A 496 13.10 -7.18 -22.69
N LYS A 497 14.13 -6.79 -23.46
CA LYS A 497 14.93 -7.74 -24.24
C LYS A 497 15.73 -8.67 -23.33
N ALA A 498 16.28 -8.10 -22.24
CA ALA A 498 17.07 -8.83 -21.27
C ALA A 498 16.23 -9.75 -20.38
N ALA A 499 16.72 -10.96 -20.19
CA ALA A 499 16.18 -11.93 -19.24
C ALA A 499 16.44 -11.51 -17.79
N LEU A 500 15.57 -11.92 -16.86
CA LEU A 500 15.57 -11.57 -15.44
C LEU A 500 16.14 -12.66 -14.53
#